data_AF-A0A2M8DT61-F1
#
_entry.id   AF-A0A2M8DT61-F1
#
_cell.length_a   1.000
_cell.length_b   1.000
_cell.length_c   1.000
_cell.angle_alpha   90.00
_cell.angle_beta   90.00
_cell.angle_gamma   90.00
#
_symmetry.space_group_name_H-M   'P 1'
#
loop_
_entity.id
_entity.type
_entity.pdbx_description
1 polymer ?
#
loop_
_entity_poly.entity_id
_entity_poly.type
_entity_poly.pdbx_seq_one_letter_code
_entity_poly.pdbx_strand_id
1 'polypeptide(L)'
;YLHCGPEGAGHFVKMVHNGIEYGMMAAYAEGFNLLRHANVGGAAREVNAETTPLREPETFRYDIDVASVAELWRRGSVVSSWLLDLTAHALQADPHLQKFGGKVSDSGEGRWTSIAAIESGTPAPVLTAALFDRFNSRGEADYGNKLLSALRFEFGGHQEKH
;
A
#
# COMPACT_ATOMS: atom_id res chain seq x y z
N TYR A 1 13.32 2.85 29.60
CA TYR A 1 12.19 2.02 30.01
C TYR A 1 11.04 2.96 30.35
N LEU A 2 9.86 2.76 29.77
CA LEU A 2 8.68 3.61 30.01
C LEU A 2 7.63 2.77 30.75
N HIS A 3 7.13 3.28 31.87
CA HIS A 3 6.00 2.69 32.58
C HIS A 3 4.70 3.16 31.93
N CYS A 4 4.02 2.27 31.20
CA CYS A 4 2.85 2.63 30.37
C CYS A 4 1.51 2.63 31.13
N GLY A 5 1.47 2.17 32.39
CA GLY A 5 0.23 2.06 33.16
C GLY A 5 0.10 0.71 33.89
N PRO A 6 -1.11 0.29 34.27
CA PRO A 6 -1.35 -1.00 34.91
C PRO A 6 -1.00 -2.18 33.98
N GLU A 7 -1.13 -3.40 34.48
CA GLU A 7 -0.90 -4.62 33.71
C GLU A 7 -1.61 -4.58 32.34
N GLY A 8 -0.89 -4.97 31.28
CA GLY A 8 -1.39 -4.95 29.90
C GLY A 8 -1.20 -3.62 29.14
N ALA A 9 -1.00 -2.49 29.83
CA ALA A 9 -0.86 -1.19 29.15
C ALA A 9 0.36 -1.13 28.21
N GLY A 10 1.46 -1.78 28.56
CA GLY A 10 2.64 -1.88 27.70
C GLY A 10 2.36 -2.65 26.39
N HIS A 11 1.59 -3.74 26.46
CA HIS A 11 1.19 -4.49 25.27
C HIS A 11 0.23 -3.68 24.39
N PHE A 12 -0.70 -2.94 24.99
CA PHE A 12 -1.60 -2.06 24.24
C PHE A 12 -0.84 -0.98 23.47
N VAL A 13 0.13 -0.31 24.11
CA VAL A 13 0.98 0.68 23.44
C VAL A 13 1.77 0.04 22.28
N LYS A 14 2.33 -1.15 22.49
CA LYS A 14 3.07 -1.88 21.45
C LYS A 14 2.16 -2.31 20.28
N MET A 15 0.93 -2.73 20.58
CA MET A 15 -0.06 -3.07 19.57
C MET A 15 -0.33 -1.87 18.66
N VAL A 16 -0.64 -0.70 19.23
CA VAL A 16 -0.88 0.53 18.46
C VAL A 16 0.35 0.97 17.69
N HIS A 17 1.56 0.83 18.27
CA HIS A 17 2.82 1.07 17.56
C HIS A 17 2.91 0.24 16.27
N ASN A 18 2.60 -1.06 16.31
CA ASN A 18 2.62 -1.91 15.11
C ASN A 18 1.54 -1.49 14.09
N GLY A 19 0.38 -1.02 14.55
CA GLY A 19 -0.63 -0.42 13.67
C GLY A 19 -0.09 0.81 12.93
N ILE A 20 0.58 1.72 13.65
CA ILE A 20 1.23 2.91 13.05
C ILE A 20 2.30 2.49 12.03
N GLU A 21 3.13 1.49 12.37
CA GLU A 21 4.14 0.95 11.46
C GLU A 21 3.52 0.47 10.14
N TYR A 22 2.37 -0.22 10.19
CA TYR A 22 1.65 -0.67 8.98
C TYR A 22 1.23 0.52 8.12
N GLY A 23 0.64 1.55 8.74
CA GLY A 23 0.23 2.76 8.04
C GLY A 23 1.40 3.49 7.36
N MET A 24 2.54 3.61 8.04
CA MET A 24 3.73 4.24 7.47
C MET A 24 4.31 3.44 6.30
N MET A 25 4.40 2.11 6.43
CA MET A 25 4.87 1.24 5.34
C MET A 25 3.95 1.32 4.12
N ALA A 26 2.63 1.31 4.33
CA ALA A 26 1.65 1.42 3.27
C ALA A 26 1.77 2.75 2.52
N ALA A 27 1.90 3.87 3.25
CA ALA A 27 2.06 5.19 2.66
C ALA A 27 3.30 5.27 1.74
N TYR A 28 4.44 4.70 2.15
CA TYR A 28 5.60 4.61 1.25
C TYR A 28 5.33 3.68 0.08
N ALA A 29 4.77 2.49 0.30
CA ALA A 29 4.52 1.52 -0.76
C ALA A 29 3.61 2.10 -1.86
N GLU A 30 2.51 2.74 -1.49
CA GLU A 30 1.61 3.43 -2.42
C GLU A 30 2.31 4.56 -3.18
N GLY A 31 3.05 5.41 -2.48
CA GLY A 31 3.77 6.53 -3.09
C GLY A 31 4.84 6.08 -4.09
N PHE A 32 5.66 5.09 -3.73
CA PHE A 32 6.67 4.53 -4.63
C PHE A 32 6.05 3.76 -5.80
N ASN A 33 4.92 3.07 -5.58
CA ASN A 33 4.18 2.44 -6.66
C ASN A 33 3.65 3.48 -7.67
N LEU A 34 3.16 4.62 -7.18
CA LEU A 34 2.75 5.74 -8.04
C LEU A 34 3.91 6.30 -8.86
N LEU A 35 5.07 6.53 -8.24
CA LEU A 35 6.28 6.98 -8.94
C LEU A 35 6.71 5.99 -10.03
N ARG A 36 6.61 4.68 -9.74
CA ARG A 36 6.94 3.63 -10.71
C ARG A 36 6.00 3.62 -11.92
N HIS A 37 4.75 4.04 -11.72
CA HIS A 37 3.73 4.14 -12.77
C HIS A 37 3.69 5.53 -13.44
N ALA A 38 4.63 6.43 -13.15
CA ALA A 38 4.63 7.78 -13.70
C ALA A 38 4.96 7.87 -15.21
N ASN A 39 5.37 6.77 -15.85
CA ASN A 39 5.56 6.67 -17.31
C ASN A 39 4.37 6.03 -18.05
N VAL A 40 3.19 6.04 -17.45
CA VAL A 40 2.02 5.34 -17.99
C VAL A 40 1.56 5.84 -19.37
N GLY A 41 1.84 7.10 -19.72
CA GLY A 41 1.53 7.68 -21.03
C GLY A 41 2.62 7.49 -22.09
N GLY A 42 3.74 6.85 -21.74
CA GLY A 42 4.78 6.41 -22.67
C GLY A 42 4.51 5.04 -23.28
N ALA A 43 3.64 4.23 -22.67
CA ALA A 43 3.27 2.90 -23.14
C ALA A 43 2.05 2.92 -24.06
N ALA A 44 2.08 2.13 -25.13
CA ALA A 44 0.88 1.85 -25.92
C ALA A 44 -0.10 1.05 -25.05
N ARG A 45 -1.32 1.56 -24.85
CA ARG A 45 -2.39 0.89 -24.11
C ARG A 45 -3.52 0.53 -25.05
N GLU A 46 -4.00 -0.71 -24.98
CA GLU A 46 -5.29 -1.06 -25.56
C GLU A 46 -6.39 -0.38 -24.76
N VAL A 47 -7.31 0.30 -25.44
CA VAL A 47 -8.53 0.80 -24.82
C VAL A 47 -9.53 -0.35 -24.73
N ASN A 48 -9.94 -0.72 -23.52
CA ASN A 48 -10.93 -1.78 -23.31
C ASN A 48 -11.90 -1.42 -22.16
N ALA A 49 -12.91 -2.26 -21.94
CA ALA A 49 -13.93 -2.05 -20.91
C ALA A 49 -13.36 -1.98 -19.48
N GLU A 50 -12.15 -2.45 -19.25
CA GLU A 50 -11.48 -2.49 -17.94
C GLU A 50 -10.50 -1.32 -17.76
N THR A 51 -10.14 -0.60 -18.82
CA THR A 51 -9.14 0.47 -18.78
C THR A 51 -9.72 1.78 -19.29
N THR A 52 -9.87 2.74 -18.36
CA THR A 52 -10.19 4.12 -18.73
C THR A 52 -9.04 4.74 -19.52
N PRO A 53 -9.29 5.34 -20.70
CA PRO A 53 -8.26 6.04 -21.45
C PRO A 53 -7.62 7.17 -20.64
N LEU A 54 -6.31 7.35 -20.79
CA LEU A 54 -5.61 8.52 -20.25
C LEU A 54 -6.02 9.75 -21.07
N ARG A 55 -6.56 10.78 -20.40
CA ARG A 55 -6.99 12.02 -21.04
C ARG A 55 -5.80 12.82 -21.60
N GLU A 56 -4.70 12.86 -20.86
CA GLU A 56 -3.48 13.65 -21.15
C GLU A 56 -2.24 12.75 -20.95
N PRO A 57 -1.94 11.81 -21.86
CA PRO A 57 -0.84 10.85 -21.69
C PRO A 57 0.54 11.52 -21.66
N GLU A 58 0.73 12.65 -22.34
CA GLU A 58 1.97 13.40 -22.36
C GLU A 58 2.41 13.92 -20.99
N THR A 59 1.48 14.09 -20.04
CA THR A 59 1.79 14.54 -18.67
C THR A 59 2.26 13.40 -17.77
N PHE A 60 2.30 12.16 -18.26
CA PHE A 60 2.73 10.98 -17.51
C PHE A 60 3.76 10.17 -18.29
N ARG A 61 4.87 10.82 -18.67
CA ARG A 61 5.99 10.22 -19.41
C ARG A 61 7.30 10.33 -18.64
N TYR A 62 7.28 9.94 -17.37
CA TYR A 62 8.42 10.08 -16.47
C TYR A 62 9.03 8.73 -16.10
N ASP A 63 10.23 8.46 -16.61
CA ASP A 63 11.08 7.37 -16.12
C ASP A 63 11.80 7.81 -14.84
N ILE A 64 11.18 7.50 -13.70
CA ILE A 64 11.68 7.89 -12.38
C ILE A 64 12.60 6.80 -11.81
N ASP A 65 13.83 7.18 -11.46
CA ASP A 65 14.72 6.37 -10.63
C ASP A 65 14.28 6.44 -9.17
N VAL A 66 13.44 5.47 -8.78
CA VAL A 66 12.89 5.37 -7.42
C VAL A 66 13.96 5.13 -6.35
N ALA A 67 15.10 4.51 -6.67
CA ALA A 67 16.17 4.30 -5.71
C ALA A 67 16.86 5.63 -5.37
N SER A 68 17.16 6.43 -6.40
CA SER A 68 17.71 7.78 -6.21
C SER A 68 16.74 8.72 -5.48
N VAL A 69 15.44 8.64 -5.75
CA VAL A 69 14.42 9.40 -5.01
C VAL A 69 14.41 9.02 -3.53
N ALA A 70 14.45 7.72 -3.22
CA ALA A 70 14.49 7.25 -1.84
C ALA A 70 15.72 7.78 -1.10
N GLU A 71 16.92 7.74 -1.72
CA GLU A 71 18.15 8.28 -1.13
C GLU A 71 18.08 9.80 -0.93
N LEU A 72 17.54 10.54 -1.91
CA LEU A 72 17.37 11.99 -1.82
C LEU A 72 16.50 12.38 -0.60
N TRP A 73 15.37 11.70 -0.41
CA TRP A 73 14.43 12.02 0.66
C TRP A 73 14.95 11.72 2.07
N ARG A 74 16.06 10.98 2.21
CA ARG A 74 16.68 10.76 3.54
C ARG A 74 17.26 12.02 4.15
N ARG A 75 17.50 13.07 3.36
CA ARG A 75 18.21 14.28 3.81
C ARG A 75 17.33 15.52 3.65
N GLY A 76 16.91 16.08 4.78
CA GLY A 76 16.18 17.36 4.81
C GLY A 76 14.72 17.29 4.32
N SER A 77 14.18 16.11 4.04
CA SER A 77 12.75 15.95 3.74
C SER A 77 11.93 15.75 5.01
N VAL A 78 10.66 16.14 4.99
CA VAL A 78 9.71 15.92 6.09
C VAL A 78 9.40 14.43 6.28
N VAL A 79 9.55 13.63 5.22
CA VAL A 79 9.24 12.20 5.23
C VAL A 79 10.46 11.34 5.53
N SER A 80 11.56 11.91 6.01
CA SER A 80 12.72 11.12 6.46
C SER A 80 12.36 10.28 7.68
N SER A 81 12.61 8.97 7.63
CA SER A 81 12.35 8.06 8.74
C SER A 81 13.23 6.81 8.64
N TRP A 82 13.27 6.01 9.70
CA TRP A 82 13.93 4.71 9.67
C TRP A 82 13.36 3.78 8.58
N LEU A 83 12.04 3.80 8.38
CA LEU A 83 11.42 3.01 7.30
C LEU A 83 11.88 3.48 5.92
N LEU A 84 12.07 4.79 5.71
CA LEU A 84 12.64 5.31 4.47
C LEU A 84 14.10 4.87 4.27
N ASP A 85 14.91 4.82 5.33
CA ASP A 85 16.27 4.29 5.25
C ASP A 85 16.26 2.83 4.77
N LEU A 86 15.35 2.00 5.30
CA LEU A 86 15.17 0.61 4.87
C LEU A 86 14.67 0.53 3.42
N THR A 87 13.73 1.39 3.02
CA THR A 87 13.26 1.48 1.63
C THR A 87 14.40 1.83 0.67
N ALA A 88 15.23 2.82 1.01
CA ALA A 88 16.36 3.23 0.18
C ALA A 88 17.39 2.10 0.04
N HIS A 89 17.72 1.41 1.13
CA HIS A 89 18.61 0.25 1.07
C HIS A 89 18.05 -0.88 0.19
N ALA A 90 16.76 -1.20 0.33
CA ALA A 90 16.12 -2.24 -0.46
C ALA A 90 16.12 -1.90 -1.96
N LEU A 91 15.75 -0.66 -2.32
CA LEU A 91 15.70 -0.20 -3.71
C LEU A 91 17.10 -0.03 -4.32
N GLN A 92 18.10 0.33 -3.52
CA GLN A 92 19.50 0.36 -3.99
C GLN A 92 20.00 -1.05 -4.33
N ALA A 93 19.62 -2.06 -3.54
CA ALA A 93 20.00 -3.45 -3.78
C ALA A 93 19.24 -4.10 -4.95
N ASP A 94 17.95 -3.75 -5.11
CA ASP A 94 17.09 -4.26 -6.18
C ASP A 94 16.02 -3.21 -6.55
N PRO A 95 16.29 -2.34 -7.55
CA PRO A 95 15.35 -1.29 -7.97
C PRO A 95 14.01 -1.80 -8.51
N HIS A 96 13.91 -3.10 -8.80
CA HIS A 96 12.71 -3.74 -9.35
C HIS A 96 12.07 -4.74 -8.38
N LEU A 97 12.66 -4.93 -7.20
CA LEU A 97 12.17 -5.82 -6.14
C LEU A 97 11.87 -7.26 -6.65
N GLN A 98 12.61 -7.75 -7.64
CA GLN A 98 12.35 -9.02 -8.33
C GLN A 98 12.41 -10.24 -7.41
N LYS A 99 13.12 -10.13 -6.28
CA LYS A 99 13.22 -11.21 -5.28
C LYS A 99 11.98 -11.34 -4.40
N PHE A 100 11.04 -10.41 -4.45
CA PHE A 100 9.88 -10.37 -3.56
C PHE A 100 8.59 -10.76 -4.30
N GLY A 101 7.82 -11.70 -3.73
CA GLY A 101 6.59 -12.21 -4.34
C GLY A 101 5.34 -11.34 -4.14
N GLY A 102 5.45 -10.18 -3.49
CA GLY A 102 4.34 -9.24 -3.29
C GLY A 102 3.25 -9.67 -2.30
N LYS A 103 3.30 -10.89 -1.75
CA LYS A 103 2.35 -11.38 -0.74
C LYS A 103 2.82 -10.99 0.67
N VAL A 104 2.11 -10.06 1.31
CA VAL A 104 2.53 -9.48 2.59
C VAL A 104 1.78 -10.12 3.74
N SER A 105 2.48 -10.67 4.73
CA SER A 105 1.90 -11.24 5.95
C SER A 105 1.57 -10.18 7.01
N ASP A 106 0.74 -10.56 7.99
CA ASP A 106 0.46 -9.80 9.20
C ASP A 106 0.57 -10.72 10.44
N SER A 107 1.04 -10.19 11.58
CA SER A 107 1.35 -10.96 12.80
C SER A 107 0.30 -10.89 13.91
N GLY A 108 -0.78 -10.14 13.69
CA GLY A 108 -1.90 -9.99 14.63
C GLY A 108 -2.05 -8.58 15.22
N GLU A 109 -0.96 -7.87 15.52
CA GLU A 109 -1.05 -6.56 16.19
C GLU A 109 -1.76 -5.49 15.35
N GLY A 110 -1.63 -5.54 14.02
CA GLY A 110 -2.41 -4.69 13.12
C GLY A 110 -3.91 -4.97 13.23
N ARG A 111 -4.31 -6.26 13.35
CA ARG A 111 -5.71 -6.65 13.54
C ARG A 111 -6.25 -6.17 14.88
N TRP A 112 -5.51 -6.40 15.96
CA TRP A 112 -5.92 -5.97 17.29
C TRP A 112 -6.00 -4.45 17.40
N THR A 113 -5.14 -3.71 16.68
CA THR A 113 -5.25 -2.24 16.58
C THR A 113 -6.57 -1.81 15.95
N SER A 114 -6.95 -2.40 14.81
CA SER A 114 -8.24 -2.10 14.17
C SER A 114 -9.43 -2.49 15.04
N ILE A 115 -9.38 -3.63 15.73
CA ILE A 115 -10.42 -4.04 16.68
C ILE A 115 -10.53 -3.03 17.82
N ALA A 116 -9.41 -2.65 18.44
CA ALA A 116 -9.40 -1.67 19.54
C ALA A 116 -9.94 -0.30 19.08
N ALA A 117 -9.66 0.11 17.85
CA ALA A 117 -10.23 1.32 17.27
C ALA A 117 -11.76 1.24 17.16
N ILE A 118 -12.30 0.11 16.72
CA ILE A 118 -13.75 -0.14 16.64
C ILE A 118 -14.39 -0.13 18.04
N GLU A 119 -13.86 -0.92 18.97
CA GLU A 119 -14.40 -1.06 20.33
C GLU A 119 -14.38 0.27 21.10
N SER A 120 -13.37 1.12 20.86
CA SER A 120 -13.28 2.45 21.47
C SER A 120 -14.07 3.53 20.73
N GLY A 121 -14.63 3.24 19.55
CA GLY A 121 -15.24 4.25 18.68
C GLY A 121 -14.24 5.27 18.12
N THR A 122 -12.95 4.93 18.05
CA THR A 122 -11.88 5.80 17.54
C THR A 122 -11.69 5.60 16.03
N PRO A 123 -11.80 6.65 15.19
CA PRO A 123 -11.55 6.51 13.76
C PRO A 123 -10.09 6.15 13.45
N ALA A 124 -9.88 5.03 12.74
CA ALA A 124 -8.55 4.58 12.30
C ALA A 124 -8.52 4.13 10.82
N PRO A 125 -8.96 4.98 9.86
CA PRO A 125 -9.12 4.58 8.47
C PRO A 125 -7.79 4.16 7.82
N VAL A 126 -6.71 4.93 8.03
CA VAL A 126 -5.39 4.64 7.44
C VAL A 126 -4.81 3.33 7.95
N LEU A 127 -4.88 3.09 9.27
CA LEU A 127 -4.33 1.87 9.86
C LEU A 127 -5.11 0.62 9.40
N THR A 128 -6.41 0.79 9.20
CA THR A 128 -7.30 -0.28 8.74
C THR A 128 -7.11 -0.57 7.26
N ALA A 129 -6.98 0.46 6.42
CA ALA A 129 -6.66 0.31 5.00
C ALA A 129 -5.31 -0.42 4.81
N ALA A 130 -4.27 0.01 5.53
CA ALA A 130 -2.95 -0.63 5.49
C ALA A 130 -2.97 -2.12 5.90
N LEU A 131 -3.89 -2.51 6.79
CA LEU A 131 -4.13 -3.92 7.12
C LEU A 131 -4.83 -4.65 5.96
N PHE A 132 -5.85 -4.04 5.36
CA PHE A 132 -6.60 -4.64 4.24
C PHE A 132 -5.76 -4.79 2.98
N ASP A 133 -4.81 -3.89 2.71
CA ASP A 133 -3.87 -4.05 1.59
C ASP A 133 -3.05 -5.33 1.71
N ARG A 134 -2.69 -5.73 2.94
CA ARG A 134 -2.02 -7.01 3.18
C ARG A 134 -2.94 -8.19 2.88
N PHE A 135 -4.23 -8.09 3.19
CA PHE A 135 -5.21 -9.13 2.86
C PHE A 135 -5.38 -9.23 1.33
N ASN A 136 -5.55 -8.09 0.67
CA ASN A 136 -5.65 -7.99 -0.79
C ASN A 136 -4.42 -8.58 -1.48
N SER A 137 -3.22 -8.31 -0.96
CA SER A 137 -1.97 -8.85 -1.50
C SER A 137 -1.90 -10.38 -1.53
N ARG A 138 -2.75 -11.06 -0.75
CA ARG A 138 -2.83 -12.53 -0.67
C ARG A 138 -3.99 -13.13 -1.45
N GLY A 139 -4.79 -12.31 -2.15
CA GLY A 139 -5.95 -12.75 -2.93
C GLY A 139 -7.24 -12.84 -2.12
N GLU A 140 -7.28 -12.34 -0.88
CA GLU A 140 -8.48 -12.44 -0.03
C GLU A 140 -9.67 -11.59 -0.57
N ALA A 141 -9.42 -10.70 -1.52
CA ALA A 141 -10.45 -9.92 -2.22
C ALA A 141 -11.02 -10.63 -3.46
N ASP A 142 -10.48 -11.78 -3.89
CA ASP A 142 -10.79 -12.39 -5.19
C ASP A 142 -12.27 -12.68 -5.39
N TYR A 143 -12.96 -13.18 -4.35
CA TYR A 143 -14.40 -13.44 -4.44
C TYR A 143 -15.20 -12.14 -4.64
N GLY A 144 -14.86 -11.09 -3.89
CA GLY A 144 -15.49 -9.77 -4.04
C GLY A 144 -15.24 -9.18 -5.42
N ASN A 145 -14.02 -9.29 -5.93
CA ASN A 145 -13.66 -8.83 -7.27
C ASN A 145 -14.45 -9.57 -8.35
N LYS A 146 -14.53 -10.90 -8.27
CA LYS A 146 -15.36 -11.72 -9.21
C LYS A 146 -16.83 -11.34 -9.17
N LEU A 147 -17.38 -11.06 -7.98
CA LEU A 147 -18.76 -10.60 -7.85
C LEU A 147 -18.97 -9.23 -8.50
N LEU A 148 -18.02 -8.30 -8.35
CA LEU A 148 -18.07 -6.99 -9.02
C LEU A 148 -18.05 -7.14 -10.54
N SER A 149 -17.20 -8.04 -11.06
CA SER A 149 -17.16 -8.38 -12.49
C SER A 149 -18.48 -8.96 -12.99
N ALA A 150 -19.05 -9.92 -12.25
CA ALA A 150 -20.35 -10.49 -12.56
C ALA A 150 -21.45 -9.41 -12.58
N LEU A 151 -21.48 -8.50 -11.61
CA LEU A 151 -22.44 -7.39 -11.60
C LEU A 151 -22.27 -6.50 -12.83
N ARG A 152 -21.04 -6.11 -13.19
CA ARG A 152 -20.76 -5.30 -14.40
C ARG A 152 -21.22 -5.99 -15.69
N PHE A 153 -21.12 -7.32 -15.74
CA PHE A 153 -21.68 -8.10 -16.83
C PHE A 153 -23.21 -8.05 -16.82
N GLU A 154 -23.86 -8.32 -15.69
CA GLU A 154 -25.32 -8.37 -15.58
C GLU A 154 -26.01 -7.05 -15.90
N PHE A 155 -25.52 -5.91 -15.39
CA PHE A 155 -26.17 -4.61 -15.64
C PHE A 155 -25.68 -3.89 -16.89
N GLY A 156 -24.43 -4.13 -17.32
CA GLY A 156 -23.75 -3.32 -18.35
C GLY A 156 -23.27 -4.11 -19.56
N GLY A 157 -23.39 -5.44 -19.57
CA GLY A 157 -22.89 -6.30 -20.63
C GLY A 157 -21.36 -6.28 -20.77
N HIS A 158 -20.63 -5.82 -19.75
CA HIS A 158 -19.16 -5.76 -19.78
C HIS A 158 -18.56 -7.17 -19.73
N GLN A 159 -17.99 -7.63 -20.85
CA GLN A 159 -17.25 -8.89 -20.92
C GLN A 159 -15.79 -8.67 -20.46
N GLU A 160 -15.31 -9.55 -19.58
CA GLU A 160 -13.90 -9.59 -19.19
C GLU A 160 -13.05 -10.30 -20.25
N LYS A 161 -11.77 -9.94 -20.33
CA LYS A 161 -10.79 -10.74 -21.08
C LYS A 161 -10.27 -11.88 -20.18
N HIS A 162 -10.36 -13.12 -20.66
CA HIS A 162 -9.77 -14.31 -20.01
C HIS A 162 -8.43 -14.68 -20.64
#